data_AF-A0A953PB08-F1
#
_entry.id   AF-A0A953PB08-F1
#
_cell.length_a   1.000
_cell.length_b   1.000
_cell.length_c   1.000
_cell.angle_alpha   90.00
_cell.angle_beta   90.00
_cell.angle_gamma   90.00
#
_symmetry.space_group_name_H-M   'P 1'
#
loop_
_entity.id
_entity.type
_entity.pdbx_description
1 polymer ?
#
loop_
_entity_poly.entity_id
_entity_poly.type
_entity_poly.pdbx_seq_one_letter_code
_entity_poly.pdbx_strand_id
1 'polypeptide(L)'
;MGKQKVKPNYRRRVLRLPDLDHCKAAVLSSLGPPASRRVYEYAIDQFIAWYCSEPRLAFNRIVVVRYRMYLESRHLAASTINQQLAAVRRLAHEAADAG
;
A
#
# COMPACT_ATOMS: atom_id res chain seq x y z
N MET A 1 -17.37 -26.31 8.82
CA MET A 1 -17.43 -24.87 8.49
C MET A 1 -16.28 -24.53 7.55
N GLY A 2 -16.55 -24.51 6.23
CA GLY A 2 -15.51 -24.29 5.21
C GLY A 2 -15.17 -22.80 5.08
N LYS A 3 -13.90 -22.45 5.22
CA LYS A 3 -13.41 -21.07 5.04
C LYS A 3 -13.59 -20.66 3.58
N GLN A 4 -14.55 -19.78 3.29
CA GLN A 4 -14.73 -19.19 1.97
C GLN A 4 -13.47 -18.40 1.59
N LYS A 5 -12.71 -18.93 0.64
CA LYS A 5 -11.59 -18.22 0.00
C LYS A 5 -12.19 -17.12 -0.87
N VAL A 6 -12.23 -15.90 -0.36
CA VAL A 6 -12.55 -14.69 -1.13
C VAL A 6 -11.59 -14.63 -2.32
N LYS A 7 -12.12 -14.79 -3.54
CA LYS A 7 -11.32 -14.65 -4.76
C LYS A 7 -11.00 -13.16 -4.93
N PRO A 8 -9.73 -12.74 -4.96
CA PRO A 8 -9.39 -11.34 -5.21
C PRO A 8 -9.90 -10.95 -6.59
N ASN A 9 -10.81 -9.99 -6.64
CA ASN A 9 -11.37 -9.46 -7.86
C ASN A 9 -10.31 -8.56 -8.54
N TYR A 10 -9.49 -9.15 -9.43
CA TYR A 10 -8.41 -8.46 -10.15
C TYR A 10 -8.92 -7.50 -11.26
N ARG A 11 -10.07 -6.85 -11.09
CA ARG A 11 -10.42 -5.71 -11.94
C ARG A 11 -9.32 -4.67 -11.76
N ARG A 12 -8.54 -4.41 -12.82
CA ARG A 12 -7.45 -3.43 -12.81
C ARG A 12 -8.04 -2.03 -12.57
N ARG A 13 -8.21 -1.66 -11.30
CA ARG A 13 -8.57 -0.29 -10.92
C ARG A 13 -7.30 0.57 -10.94
N VAL A 14 -7.24 1.49 -11.89
CA VAL A 14 -6.25 2.56 -11.86
C VAL A 14 -6.76 3.57 -10.84
N LEU A 15 -6.23 3.52 -9.61
CA LEU A 15 -6.56 4.50 -8.58
C LEU A 15 -5.99 5.86 -8.95
N ARG A 16 -6.79 6.91 -8.76
CA ARG A 16 -6.36 8.30 -8.92
C ARG A 16 -5.69 8.75 -7.62
N LEU A 17 -4.91 9.83 -7.70
CA LEU A 17 -4.23 10.41 -6.55
C LEU A 17 -5.21 10.79 -5.41
N PRO A 18 -6.36 11.43 -5.67
CA PRO A 18 -7.35 11.72 -4.62
C PRO A 18 -7.87 10.46 -3.90
N ASP A 19 -7.98 9.33 -4.60
CA ASP A 19 -8.41 8.07 -4.00
C ASP A 19 -7.33 7.53 -3.04
N LEU A 20 -6.04 7.65 -3.42
CA LEU A 20 -4.92 7.25 -2.58
C LEU A 20 -4.79 8.12 -1.33
N ASP A 21 -5.03 9.44 -1.44
CA ASP A 21 -5.04 10.34 -0.30
C ASP A 21 -6.16 10.02 0.68
N HIS A 22 -7.36 9.70 0.17
CA HIS A 22 -8.47 9.24 1.00
C HIS A 22 -8.13 7.93 1.73
N CYS A 23 -7.57 6.95 1.01
CA CYS A 23 -7.13 5.68 1.60
C CYS A 23 -6.02 5.90 2.63
N LYS A 24 -5.07 6.81 2.39
CA LYS A 24 -4.03 7.19 3.36
C LYS A 24 -4.68 7.72 4.64
N ALA A 25 -5.63 8.66 4.53
CA ALA A 25 -6.29 9.23 5.68
C ALA A 25 -7.05 8.18 6.51
N ALA A 26 -7.78 7.27 5.87
CA ALA A 26 -8.50 6.17 6.51
C ALA A 26 -7.57 5.16 7.18
N VAL A 27 -6.45 4.82 6.54
CA VAL A 27 -5.41 3.98 7.16
C VAL A 27 -4.84 4.69 8.39
N LEU A 28 -4.48 5.97 8.30
CA LEU A 28 -3.87 6.68 9.44
C LEU A 28 -4.84 6.92 10.59
N SER A 29 -6.14 7.10 10.33
CA SER A 29 -7.17 7.28 11.38
C SER A 29 -7.45 5.99 12.14
N SER A 30 -7.29 4.84 11.48
CA SER A 30 -7.55 3.51 12.07
C SER A 30 -6.33 2.89 12.77
N LEU A 31 -5.18 3.58 12.83
CA LEU A 31 -4.02 3.14 13.62
C LEU A 31 -4.18 3.60 15.08
N GLY A 32 -3.93 2.69 16.02
CA GLY A 32 -4.03 2.99 17.45
C GLY A 32 -2.94 3.97 17.93
N PRO A 33 -1.72 3.51 18.27
CA PRO A 33 -0.70 4.39 18.86
C PRO A 33 -0.13 5.41 17.86
N PRO A 34 0.19 6.64 18.31
CA PRO A 34 0.74 7.70 17.46
C PRO A 34 2.13 7.35 16.87
N ALA A 35 2.91 6.49 17.53
CA ALA A 35 4.20 6.04 17.02
C ALA A 35 4.07 5.19 15.74
N SER A 36 3.03 4.34 15.65
CA SER A 36 2.74 3.55 14.45
C SER A 36 2.25 4.42 13.29
N ARG A 37 1.58 5.55 13.60
CA ARG A 37 1.05 6.48 12.61
C ARG A 37 2.14 7.14 11.77
N ARG A 38 3.19 7.68 12.40
CA ARG A 38 4.29 8.36 11.69
C ARG A 38 5.05 7.42 10.75
N VAL A 39 5.28 6.18 11.20
CA VAL A 39 5.97 5.16 10.39
C VAL A 39 5.13 4.78 9.17
N TYR A 40 3.81 4.60 9.34
CA TYR A 40 2.91 4.29 8.24
C TYR A 40 2.74 5.47 7.29
N GLU A 41 2.63 6.68 7.81
CA GLU A 41 2.54 7.90 7.00
C GLU A 41 3.76 8.05 6.10
N TYR A 42 4.96 7.96 6.68
CA TYR A 42 6.20 7.99 5.92
C TYR A 42 6.25 6.89 4.84
N ALA A 43 5.88 5.66 5.20
CA ALA A 43 5.89 4.55 4.25
C ALA A 43 4.90 4.75 3.09
N ILE A 44 3.70 5.23 3.39
CA ILE A 44 2.67 5.51 2.38
C ILE A 44 3.12 6.66 1.47
N ASP A 45 3.73 7.71 2.01
CA ASP A 45 4.23 8.83 1.21
C ASP A 45 5.37 8.41 0.27
N GLN A 46 6.30 7.59 0.76
CA GLN A 46 7.35 7.01 -0.09
C GLN A 46 6.77 6.12 -1.19
N PHE A 47 5.72 5.36 -0.88
CA PHE A 47 5.02 4.54 -1.88
C PHE A 47 4.30 5.40 -2.92
N ILE A 48 3.55 6.43 -2.52
CA ILE A 48 2.82 7.31 -3.44
C ILE A 48 3.80 8.04 -4.35
N ALA A 49 4.88 8.60 -3.80
CA ALA A 49 5.92 9.28 -4.58
C ALA A 49 6.54 8.35 -5.64
N TRP A 50 6.86 7.11 -5.26
CA TRP A 50 7.36 6.11 -6.20
C TRP A 50 6.29 5.69 -7.23
N TYR A 51 5.06 5.45 -6.80
CA TYR A 51 3.95 5.01 -7.66
C TYR A 51 3.61 6.06 -8.72
N CYS A 52 3.67 7.35 -8.36
CA CYS A 52 3.51 8.46 -9.32
C CYS A 52 4.63 8.54 -10.35
N SER A 53 5.81 8.00 -10.06
CA SER A 53 6.93 7.91 -11.01
C SER A 53 6.85 6.70 -11.96
N GLU A 54 5.94 5.76 -11.69
CA GLU A 54 5.67 4.56 -12.50
C GLU A 54 4.33 4.72 -13.24
N PRO A 55 4.28 5.51 -14.34
CA PRO A 55 3.04 5.70 -15.07
C PRO A 55 2.63 4.37 -15.69
N ARG A 56 1.40 3.90 -15.36
CA ARG A 56 0.61 2.81 -16.00
C ARG A 56 0.31 1.57 -15.14
N LEU A 57 0.69 1.52 -13.87
CA LEU A 57 0.31 0.39 -13.01
C LEU A 57 -0.98 0.68 -12.26
N ALA A 58 -1.97 -0.20 -12.37
CA ALA A 58 -3.10 -0.24 -11.45
C ALA A 58 -2.61 -0.67 -10.06
N PHE A 59 -3.19 -0.14 -8.97
CA PHE A 59 -2.81 -0.58 -7.63
C PHE A 59 -3.30 -2.01 -7.42
N ASN A 60 -2.37 -2.96 -7.53
CA ASN A 60 -2.65 -4.39 -7.38
C ASN A 60 -1.41 -5.11 -6.84
N ARG A 61 -1.50 -6.42 -6.62
CA ARG A 61 -0.38 -7.22 -6.08
C ARG A 61 0.94 -7.04 -6.85
N ILE A 62 0.89 -6.84 -8.17
CA ILE A 62 2.09 -6.67 -9.00
C ILE A 62 2.83 -5.38 -8.63
N VAL A 63 2.11 -4.28 -8.39
CA VAL A 63 2.76 -3.02 -8.02
C VAL A 63 3.41 -3.09 -6.64
N VAL A 64 2.83 -3.84 -5.69
CA VAL A 64 3.44 -4.08 -4.37
C VAL A 64 4.72 -4.90 -4.49
N VAL A 65 4.77 -5.89 -5.40
CA VAL A 65 5.98 -6.68 -5.67
C VAL A 65 7.06 -5.82 -6.33
N ARG A 66 6.70 -4.98 -7.30
CA ARG A 66 7.66 -4.04 -7.92
C ARG A 66 8.19 -3.04 -6.90
N TYR A 67 7.34 -2.53 -6.01
CA TYR A 67 7.80 -1.65 -4.95
C TYR A 67 8.80 -2.33 -4.03
N ARG A 68 8.58 -3.61 -3.68
CA ARG A 68 9.57 -4.40 -2.93
C ARG A 68 10.92 -4.45 -3.65
N MET A 69 10.95 -4.75 -4.95
CA MET A 69 12.19 -4.79 -5.72
C MET A 69 12.91 -3.44 -5.72
N TYR A 70 12.16 -2.33 -5.82
CA TYR A 70 12.72 -0.98 -5.69
C TYR A 70 13.33 -0.71 -4.32
N LEU A 71 12.69 -1.16 -3.24
CA LEU A 71 13.24 -1.02 -1.88
C LEU A 71 14.50 -1.90 -1.68
N GLU A 72 14.52 -3.09 -2.27
CA GLU A 72 15.68 -4.00 -2.27
C GLU A 72 16.85 -3.39 -3.06
N SER A 73 16.60 -2.76 -4.21
CA SER A 73 17.65 -2.07 -4.99
C SER A 73 18.20 -0.83 -4.28
N ARG A 74 17.46 -0.28 -3.31
CA ARG A 74 17.94 0.78 -2.41
C ARG A 74 18.73 0.26 -1.21
N HIS A 75 18.98 -1.06 -1.14
CA HIS A 75 19.74 -1.72 -0.07
C HIS A 75 19.20 -1.43 1.34
N LEU A 76 17.88 -1.28 1.47
CA LEU A 76 17.25 -1.11 2.78
C LEU A 76 17.30 -2.42 3.58
N ALA A 77 17.38 -2.30 4.91
CA ALA A 77 17.30 -3.45 5.80
C ALA A 77 15.96 -4.19 5.63
N ALA A 78 15.99 -5.52 5.73
CA ALA A 78 14.80 -6.35 5.55
C ALA A 78 13.65 -5.98 6.52
N SER A 79 13.97 -5.58 7.75
CA SER A 79 12.98 -5.09 8.73
C SER A 79 12.26 -3.83 8.22
N THR A 80 13.00 -2.87 7.67
CA THR A 80 12.47 -1.64 7.08
C THR A 80 11.58 -1.93 5.87
N ILE A 81 12.02 -2.83 4.98
CA ILE A 81 11.23 -3.26 3.82
C ILE A 81 9.90 -3.88 4.27
N ASN A 82 9.94 -4.74 5.28
CA ASN A 82 8.73 -5.38 5.80
C ASN A 82 7.76 -4.37 6.45
N GLN A 83 8.27 -3.37 7.16
CA GLN A 83 7.45 -2.28 7.74
C GLN A 83 6.79 -1.44 6.64
N GLN A 84 7.56 -1.04 5.62
CA GLN A 84 7.04 -0.33 4.45
C GLN A 84 5.93 -1.13 3.75
N LEU A 85 6.18 -2.41 3.47
CA LEU A 85 5.21 -3.29 2.82
C LEU A 85 3.96 -3.56 3.67
N ALA A 86 4.06 -3.55 5.00
CA ALA A 86 2.90 -3.67 5.88
C ALA A 86 1.96 -2.47 5.72
N ALA A 87 2.50 -1.26 5.68
CA ALA A 87 1.73 -0.04 5.43
C ALA A 87 1.07 -0.05 4.05
N VAL A 88 1.83 -0.41 3.00
CA VAL A 88 1.30 -0.49 1.61
C VAL A 88 0.21 -1.54 1.46
N ARG A 89 0.32 -2.70 2.13
CA ARG A 89 -0.74 -3.73 2.11
C ARG A 89 -2.02 -3.24 2.77
N ARG A 90 -1.91 -2.48 3.86
CA ARG A 90 -3.06 -1.88 4.53
C ARG A 90 -3.73 -0.84 3.65
N LEU A 91 -2.94 0.00 2.99
CA LEU A 91 -3.43 0.95 1.98
C LEU A 91 -4.15 0.24 0.83
N ALA A 92 -3.59 -0.87 0.33
CA ALA A 92 -4.21 -1.66 -0.74
C ALA A 92 -5.54 -2.30 -0.31
N HIS A 93 -5.67 -2.69 0.96
CA HIS A 93 -6.91 -3.23 1.50
C HIS A 93 -8.01 -2.15 1.55
N GLU A 94 -7.68 -0.98 2.11
CA GLU A 94 -8.58 0.17 2.16
C GLU A 94 -9.04 0.59 0.75
N ALA A 95 -8.10 0.66 -0.19
CA ALA A 95 -8.39 1.03 -1.59
C ALA A 95 -9.24 -0.02 -2.33
N ALA A 96 -9.25 -1.28 -1.88
CA ALA A 96 -10.10 -2.33 -2.43
C ALA A 96 -11.53 -2.26 -1.90
N ASP A 97 -11.71 -1.82 -0.65
CA ASP A 97 -13.00 -1.71 0.04
C ASP A 97 -13.71 -0.38 -0.29
N ALA A 98 -12.97 0.69 -0.61
CA ALA A 98 -13.49 2.01 -0.95
C ALA A 98 -14.22 2.12 -2.32
N GLY A 99 -14.59 1.01 -2.97
CA GLY A 99 -15.41 1.09 -4.18
C GLY A 99 -15.95 -0.20 -4.78
#